data_AF-A0A133VN26-F1
#
_entry.id   AF-A0A133VN26-F1
#
_cell.length_a   1.000
_cell.length_b   1.000
_cell.length_c   1.000
_cell.angle_alpha   90.00
_cell.angle_beta   90.00
_cell.angle_gamma   90.00
#
_symmetry.space_group_name_H-M   'P 1'
#
loop_
_entity.id
_entity.type
_entity.pdbx_description
1 polymer ?
#
loop_
_entity_poly.entity_id
_entity_poly.type
_entity_poly.pdbx_seq_one_letter_code
_entity_poly.pdbx_strand_id
1 'polypeptide(L)'
;EASVEKMNKETYPESFDNLDPETGEIRITPHTPCPILYGIRSESPEAAVRAQKLVEEKEPVEWVVLFKTNQATDEHLEYFNIDEVEPYRSVILEGIVSEGPETIEGGHVFFSIKDDSDEIRCAAFEPTGKFRKIVRKLKLGDKVRVYGGVKEKEDHPLTVNLEKIEILNLKTVKKILNPVCEDCGKNMKSEGRDKGYYCEKCGKRLPSDSFREIEVDRQLETKLYEVPPHARRHLSKPLIRMAED
;
A
#
# COMPACT_ATOMS: atom_id res chain seq x y z
N GLU A 1 27.77 -1.63 -3.07
CA GLU A 1 26.67 -0.85 -2.44
C GLU A 1 26.62 0.54 -3.02
N ALA A 2 27.59 1.43 -2.74
CA ALA A 2 27.64 2.78 -3.32
C ALA A 2 27.56 2.81 -4.86
N SER A 3 28.16 1.85 -5.56
CA SER A 3 28.03 1.70 -7.02
C SER A 3 26.60 1.39 -7.47
N VAL A 4 25.85 0.57 -6.73
CA VAL A 4 24.45 0.24 -7.00
C VAL A 4 23.54 1.44 -6.71
N GLU A 5 23.79 2.17 -5.63
CA GLU A 5 23.06 3.41 -5.33
C GLU A 5 23.26 4.46 -6.42
N LYS A 6 24.51 4.64 -6.88
CA LYS A 6 24.84 5.51 -8.00
C LYS A 6 24.13 5.06 -9.28
N MET A 7 24.20 3.77 -9.61
CA MET A 7 23.51 3.18 -10.75
C MET A 7 22.02 3.49 -10.68
N ASN A 8 21.35 3.15 -9.57
CA ASN A 8 19.92 3.37 -9.40
C ASN A 8 19.55 4.86 -9.54
N LYS A 9 20.36 5.79 -9.03
CA LYS A 9 20.13 7.23 -9.17
C LYS A 9 20.30 7.72 -10.61
N GLU A 10 21.26 7.19 -11.36
CA GLU A 10 21.60 7.65 -12.71
C GLU A 10 20.74 7.02 -13.81
N THR A 11 20.22 5.81 -13.59
CA THR A 11 19.46 5.07 -14.62
C THR A 11 17.98 4.93 -14.32
N TYR A 12 17.47 5.35 -13.16
CA TYR A 12 16.03 5.41 -12.90
C TYR A 12 15.37 6.53 -13.72
N PRO A 13 14.20 6.31 -14.37
CA PRO A 13 13.37 5.10 -14.32
C PRO A 13 13.65 4.04 -15.41
N GLU A 14 14.58 4.28 -16.33
CA GLU A 14 14.94 3.33 -17.41
C GLU A 14 15.46 1.98 -16.88
N SER A 15 15.96 1.97 -15.65
CA SER A 15 16.15 0.80 -14.80
C SER A 15 15.37 0.98 -13.49
N PHE A 16 14.71 -0.06 -13.00
CA PHE A 16 13.83 0.05 -11.84
C PHE A 16 13.98 -1.17 -10.92
N ASP A 17 13.48 -1.08 -9.70
CA ASP A 17 13.47 -2.16 -8.70
C ASP A 17 14.83 -2.76 -8.35
N ASN A 18 15.92 -2.03 -8.61
CA ASN A 18 17.28 -2.49 -8.37
C ASN A 18 17.76 -2.18 -6.93
N LEU A 19 17.13 -1.21 -6.29
CA LEU A 19 17.40 -0.75 -4.94
C LEU A 19 16.08 -0.35 -4.28
N ASP A 20 15.93 -0.64 -2.99
CA ASP A 20 14.90 -0.02 -2.19
C ASP A 20 15.40 1.34 -1.64
N PRO A 21 14.81 2.47 -2.05
CA PRO A 21 15.29 3.79 -1.63
C PRO A 21 14.99 4.10 -0.16
N GLU A 22 14.08 3.37 0.48
CA GLU A 22 13.74 3.57 1.88
C GLU A 22 14.69 2.82 2.81
N THR A 23 14.95 1.55 2.52
CA THR A 23 15.79 0.69 3.38
C THR A 23 17.27 0.72 2.97
N GLY A 24 17.58 1.17 1.75
CA GLY A 24 18.90 1.02 1.14
C GLY A 24 19.21 -0.41 0.70
N GLU A 25 18.22 -1.31 0.76
CA GLU A 25 18.41 -2.72 0.43
C GLU A 25 18.66 -2.89 -1.07
N ILE A 26 19.74 -3.61 -1.40
CA ILE A 26 20.09 -3.96 -2.77
C ILE A 26 19.19 -5.10 -3.26
N ARG A 27 18.52 -4.90 -4.39
CA ARG A 27 17.52 -5.84 -4.94
C ARG A 27 17.96 -6.57 -6.19
N ILE A 28 19.18 -6.32 -6.65
CA ILE A 28 19.76 -7.01 -7.81
C ILE A 28 20.49 -8.31 -7.45
N THR A 29 20.91 -8.49 -6.19
CA THR A 29 21.70 -9.65 -5.75
C THR A 29 20.82 -10.70 -5.07
N PRO A 30 20.89 -11.99 -5.47
CA PRO A 30 20.15 -13.05 -4.80
C PRO A 30 20.80 -13.44 -3.45
N HIS A 31 19.98 -13.94 -2.52
CA HIS A 31 20.43 -14.51 -1.24
C HIS A 31 20.37 -16.05 -1.22
N THR A 32 20.72 -16.67 -2.35
CA THR A 32 20.67 -18.13 -2.53
C THR A 32 21.99 -18.63 -3.11
N PRO A 33 22.36 -19.90 -2.88
CA PRO A 33 23.57 -20.51 -3.46
C PRO A 33 23.37 -20.82 -4.95
N CYS A 34 23.13 -19.79 -5.76
CA CYS A 34 22.90 -19.88 -7.19
C CYS A 34 24.02 -19.16 -7.97
N PRO A 35 24.21 -19.45 -9.26
CA PRO A 35 25.30 -18.87 -10.05
C PRO A 35 25.07 -17.41 -10.46
N ILE A 36 23.93 -16.81 -10.09
CA ILE A 36 23.58 -15.45 -10.47
C ILE A 36 24.27 -14.47 -9.53
N LEU A 37 25.20 -13.67 -10.07
CA LEU A 37 25.86 -12.61 -9.30
C LEU A 37 24.90 -11.46 -8.99
N TYR A 38 24.27 -10.91 -10.04
CA TYR A 38 23.19 -9.94 -9.91
C TYR A 38 22.31 -9.94 -11.18
N GLY A 39 21.11 -9.37 -11.08
CA GLY A 39 20.21 -9.12 -12.20
C GLY A 39 19.64 -7.70 -12.12
N ILE A 40 19.83 -6.91 -13.17
CA ILE A 40 19.30 -5.55 -13.28
C ILE A 40 18.03 -5.58 -14.14
N ARG A 41 16.95 -4.97 -13.67
CA ARG A 41 15.74 -4.77 -14.48
C ARG A 41 15.83 -3.44 -15.23
N SER A 42 15.44 -3.44 -16.50
CA SER A 42 15.51 -2.25 -17.37
C SER A 42 14.48 -2.31 -18.50
N GLU A 43 14.13 -1.13 -19.02
CA GLU A 43 13.17 -0.97 -20.12
C GLU A 43 13.78 -1.30 -21.50
N SER A 44 15.10 -1.15 -21.66
CA SER A 44 15.79 -1.41 -22.93
C SER A 44 17.15 -2.09 -22.73
N PRO A 45 17.69 -2.77 -23.78
CA PRO A 45 19.06 -3.29 -23.76
C PRO A 45 20.11 -2.21 -23.48
N GLU A 46 19.94 -1.01 -24.02
CA GLU A 46 20.86 0.11 -23.83
C GLU A 46 20.87 0.58 -22.37
N ALA A 47 19.68 0.69 -21.76
CA ALA A 47 19.55 1.01 -20.35
C ALA A 47 20.20 -0.05 -19.46
N ALA A 48 20.01 -1.33 -19.76
CA ALA A 48 20.62 -2.44 -19.04
C ALA A 48 22.16 -2.38 -19.11
N VAL A 49 22.73 -2.16 -20.29
CA VAL A 49 24.19 -2.05 -20.48
C VAL A 49 24.76 -0.82 -19.77
N ARG A 50 24.06 0.33 -19.80
CA ARG A 50 24.49 1.52 -19.07
C ARG A 50 24.47 1.27 -17.56
N ALA A 51 23.39 0.68 -17.04
CA ALA A 51 23.26 0.36 -15.62
C ALA A 51 24.35 -0.61 -15.18
N GLN A 52 24.60 -1.67 -15.95
CA GLN A 52 25.65 -2.65 -15.69
C GLN A 52 27.03 -1.98 -15.52
N LYS A 53 27.41 -1.07 -16.42
CA LYS A 53 28.70 -0.37 -16.38
C LYS A 53 28.91 0.52 -15.14
N LEU A 54 27.85 0.87 -14.42
CA LEU A 54 27.91 1.66 -13.20
C LEU A 54 28.07 0.79 -11.94
N VAL A 55 27.71 -0.50 -12.02
CA VAL A 55 27.90 -1.46 -10.94
C VAL A 55 29.38 -1.84 -10.86
N GLU A 56 29.92 -1.85 -9.65
CA GLU A 56 31.29 -2.31 -9.39
C GLU A 56 31.22 -3.76 -8.88
N GLU A 57 31.69 -4.71 -9.68
CA GLU A 57 31.74 -6.11 -9.29
C GLU A 57 32.91 -6.40 -8.36
N LYS A 58 32.61 -7.05 -7.23
CA LYS A 58 33.60 -7.46 -6.22
C LYS A 58 34.18 -8.86 -6.48
N GLU A 59 33.66 -9.55 -7.47
CA GLU A 59 34.10 -10.88 -7.90
C GLU A 59 34.02 -10.99 -9.42
N PRO A 60 34.79 -11.90 -10.05
CA PRO A 60 34.82 -12.03 -11.49
C PRO A 60 33.46 -12.43 -12.08
N VAL A 61 33.06 -11.73 -13.14
CA VAL A 61 31.88 -12.09 -13.94
C VAL A 61 32.32 -13.05 -15.05
N GLU A 62 31.84 -14.28 -15.02
CA GLU A 62 32.12 -15.28 -16.06
C GLU A 62 31.42 -14.93 -17.39
N TRP A 63 30.14 -14.57 -17.32
CA TRP A 63 29.34 -14.19 -18.48
C TRP A 63 28.15 -13.32 -18.10
N VAL A 64 27.59 -12.62 -19.09
CA VAL A 64 26.44 -11.72 -18.95
C VAL A 64 25.46 -12.05 -20.07
N VAL A 65 24.18 -12.16 -19.74
CA VAL A 65 23.11 -12.38 -20.71
C VAL A 65 21.96 -11.42 -20.44
N LEU A 66 21.40 -10.85 -21.50
CA LEU A 66 20.17 -10.07 -21.47
C LEU A 66 18.98 -10.97 -21.80
N PHE A 67 17.96 -10.93 -20.94
CA PHE A 67 16.71 -11.64 -21.14
C PHE A 67 15.58 -10.66 -21.39
N LYS A 68 14.75 -10.94 -22.39
CA LYS A 68 13.41 -10.35 -22.48
C LYS A 68 12.51 -11.15 -21.54
N THR A 69 11.84 -10.47 -20.62
CA THR A 69 11.04 -11.12 -19.56
C THR A 69 9.64 -10.53 -19.48
N ASN A 70 8.74 -11.25 -18.82
CA ASN A 70 7.46 -10.72 -18.36
C ASN A 70 7.53 -10.17 -16.93
N GLN A 71 8.72 -9.84 -16.43
CA GLN A 71 8.81 -9.21 -15.12
C GLN A 71 8.18 -7.81 -15.18
N ALA A 72 7.53 -7.44 -14.07
CA ALA A 72 6.90 -6.14 -13.90
C ALA A 72 5.84 -5.80 -14.98
N THR A 73 5.03 -6.76 -15.41
CA THR A 73 4.00 -6.57 -16.45
C THR A 73 2.56 -6.70 -15.98
N ASP A 74 2.31 -7.20 -14.75
CA ASP A 74 1.00 -7.63 -14.27
C ASP A 74 0.33 -8.74 -15.08
N GLU A 75 1.08 -9.47 -15.92
CA GLU A 75 0.52 -10.53 -16.78
C GLU A 75 -0.22 -11.63 -15.99
N HIS A 76 0.04 -11.78 -14.69
CA HIS A 76 -0.64 -12.74 -13.81
C HIS A 76 -1.99 -12.26 -13.27
N LEU A 77 -2.34 -10.99 -13.44
CA LEU A 77 -3.53 -10.40 -12.82
C LEU A 77 -4.72 -10.41 -13.77
N GLU A 78 -5.84 -10.95 -13.30
CA GLU A 78 -7.12 -11.00 -14.03
C GLU A 78 -8.25 -10.42 -13.16
N TYR A 79 -9.26 -9.82 -13.79
CA TYR A 79 -10.44 -9.32 -13.10
C TYR A 79 -11.40 -10.45 -12.74
N PHE A 80 -11.95 -10.43 -11.52
CA PHE A 80 -12.96 -11.37 -11.04
C PHE A 80 -14.02 -10.65 -10.22
N ASN A 81 -15.20 -11.25 -10.13
CA ASN A 81 -16.13 -10.97 -9.03
C ASN A 81 -15.67 -11.72 -7.77
N ILE A 82 -16.08 -11.27 -6.58
CA ILE A 82 -15.58 -11.86 -5.34
C ILE A 82 -16.04 -13.33 -5.17
N ASP A 83 -17.25 -13.67 -5.59
CA ASP A 83 -17.80 -15.03 -5.54
C ASP A 83 -17.09 -16.03 -6.47
N GLU A 84 -16.36 -15.55 -7.48
CA GLU A 84 -15.60 -16.36 -8.45
C GLU A 84 -14.15 -16.63 -7.99
N VAL A 85 -13.75 -16.10 -6.84
CA VAL A 85 -12.34 -16.15 -6.41
C VAL A 85 -11.95 -17.55 -5.91
N GLU A 86 -10.99 -18.17 -6.60
CA GLU A 86 -10.41 -19.45 -6.22
C GLU A 86 -8.98 -19.30 -5.63
N PRO A 87 -8.53 -20.23 -4.77
CA PRO A 87 -7.13 -20.34 -4.37
C PRO A 87 -6.17 -20.39 -5.56
N TYR A 88 -4.94 -19.90 -5.35
CA TYR A 88 -3.83 -19.95 -6.33
C TYR A 88 -4.03 -19.10 -7.59
N ARG A 89 -5.05 -18.23 -7.62
CA ARG A 89 -5.24 -17.19 -8.63
C ARG A 89 -4.51 -15.90 -8.24
N SER A 90 -4.28 -15.01 -9.19
CA SER A 90 -3.95 -13.62 -8.88
C SER A 90 -4.97 -12.71 -9.52
N VAL A 91 -5.54 -11.83 -8.70
CA VAL A 91 -6.85 -11.24 -8.95
C VAL A 91 -6.77 -9.71 -8.87
N ILE A 92 -7.65 -9.07 -9.63
CA ILE A 92 -8.03 -7.67 -9.51
C ILE A 92 -9.50 -7.66 -9.08
N LEU A 93 -9.75 -7.20 -7.86
CA LEU A 93 -11.11 -7.15 -7.29
C LEU A 93 -11.46 -5.70 -6.95
N GLU A 94 -12.67 -5.28 -7.29
CA GLU A 94 -13.25 -4.04 -6.79
C GLU A 94 -14.25 -4.34 -5.68
N GLY A 95 -14.20 -3.57 -4.60
CA GLY A 95 -15.13 -3.76 -3.51
C GLY A 95 -15.18 -2.58 -2.56
N ILE A 96 -16.11 -2.66 -1.63
CA ILE A 96 -16.28 -1.73 -0.52
C ILE A 96 -15.71 -2.37 0.73
N VAL A 97 -14.89 -1.64 1.49
CA VAL A 97 -14.35 -2.12 2.78
C VAL A 97 -15.52 -2.43 3.72
N SER A 98 -15.70 -3.71 4.03
CA SER A 98 -16.77 -4.27 4.86
C SER A 98 -16.32 -4.55 6.29
N GLU A 99 -15.03 -4.84 6.47
CA GLU A 99 -14.36 -4.91 7.77
C GLU A 99 -13.13 -4.01 7.75
N GLY A 100 -12.97 -3.17 8.78
CA GLY A 100 -11.86 -2.24 8.86
C GLY A 100 -10.50 -2.93 9.09
N PRO A 101 -9.38 -2.22 8.88
CA PRO A 101 -8.06 -2.79 9.05
C PRO A 101 -7.73 -3.14 10.51
N GLU A 102 -7.38 -4.39 10.75
CA GLU A 102 -6.91 -4.94 12.03
C GLU A 102 -5.43 -5.35 11.90
N THR A 103 -4.61 -4.98 12.89
CA THR A 103 -3.21 -5.42 12.95
C THR A 103 -3.08 -6.59 13.93
N ILE A 104 -2.55 -7.72 13.47
CA ILE A 104 -2.31 -8.90 14.31
C ILE A 104 -0.83 -8.99 14.75
N GLU A 105 -0.53 -9.96 15.61
CA GLU A 105 0.83 -10.31 16.00
C GLU A 105 1.72 -10.60 14.77
N GLY A 106 2.97 -10.16 14.81
CA GLY A 106 3.86 -10.14 13.63
C GLY A 106 3.65 -8.93 12.71
N GLY A 107 2.67 -8.07 12.97
CA GLY A 107 2.51 -6.79 12.27
C GLY A 107 1.83 -6.88 10.91
N HIS A 108 1.18 -8.01 10.59
CA HIS A 108 0.31 -8.15 9.42
C HIS A 108 -0.96 -7.33 9.60
N VAL A 109 -1.50 -6.76 8.52
CA VAL A 109 -2.75 -6.00 8.53
C VAL A 109 -3.77 -6.71 7.65
N PHE A 110 -4.93 -7.01 8.22
CA PHE A 110 -6.05 -7.64 7.53
C PHE A 110 -7.24 -6.69 7.48
N PHE A 111 -8.01 -6.76 6.41
CA PHE A 111 -9.32 -6.11 6.26
C PHE A 111 -10.15 -6.94 5.29
N SER A 112 -11.44 -6.66 5.17
CA SER A 112 -12.32 -7.37 4.24
C SER A 112 -12.97 -6.37 3.29
N ILE A 113 -13.16 -6.79 2.03
CA ILE A 113 -13.95 -6.07 1.04
C ILE A 113 -15.10 -6.94 0.60
N LYS A 114 -16.20 -6.29 0.21
CA LYS A 114 -17.35 -6.95 -0.39
C LYS A 114 -17.83 -6.22 -1.63
N ASP A 115 -18.47 -6.96 -2.51
CA ASP A 115 -19.27 -6.46 -3.62
C ASP A 115 -20.72 -6.91 -3.43
N ASP A 116 -21.51 -6.91 -4.50
CA ASP A 116 -22.90 -7.38 -4.45
C ASP A 116 -23.02 -8.91 -4.41
N SER A 117 -21.91 -9.64 -4.68
CA SER A 117 -21.86 -11.09 -4.77
C SER A 117 -21.43 -11.75 -3.47
N ASP A 118 -20.28 -11.35 -2.89
CA ASP A 118 -19.69 -11.99 -1.71
C ASP A 118 -18.67 -11.06 -1.00
N GLU A 119 -18.01 -11.56 0.04
CA GLU A 119 -17.00 -10.89 0.85
C GLU A 119 -15.67 -11.70 0.87
N ILE A 120 -14.55 -11.00 0.75
CA ILE A 120 -13.21 -11.61 0.80
C ILE A 120 -12.24 -10.83 1.66
N ARG A 121 -11.38 -11.59 2.35
CA ARG A 121 -10.31 -11.06 3.19
C ARG A 121 -9.11 -10.62 2.34
N CYS A 122 -8.55 -9.48 2.68
CA CYS A 122 -7.34 -8.92 2.10
C CYS A 122 -6.25 -8.77 3.18
N ALA A 123 -4.99 -8.95 2.78
CA ALA A 123 -3.86 -8.87 3.71
C ALA A 123 -2.67 -8.10 3.15
N ALA A 124 -2.15 -7.17 3.95
CA ALA A 124 -0.83 -6.57 3.80
C ALA A 124 0.12 -7.13 4.87
N PHE A 125 0.99 -8.05 4.47
CA PHE A 125 1.90 -8.74 5.39
C PHE A 125 3.03 -7.83 5.88
N GLU A 126 3.66 -8.19 7.00
CA GLU A 126 4.79 -7.50 7.59
C GLU A 126 5.84 -7.04 6.56
N PRO A 127 6.29 -7.89 5.62
CA PRO A 127 7.34 -7.51 4.68
C PRO A 127 6.96 -6.36 3.74
N THR A 128 5.67 -5.99 3.65
CA THR A 128 5.24 -4.86 2.80
C THR A 128 5.55 -3.48 3.41
N GLY A 129 6.15 -3.41 4.61
CA GLY A 129 6.70 -2.17 5.15
C GLY A 129 5.67 -1.04 5.29
N LYS A 130 5.98 0.13 4.70
CA LYS A 130 5.10 1.33 4.71
C LYS A 130 3.77 1.13 4.02
N PHE A 131 3.62 0.16 3.12
CA PHE A 131 2.34 -0.14 2.46
C PHE A 131 1.23 -0.40 3.50
N ARG A 132 1.57 -1.07 4.60
CA ARG A 132 0.66 -1.30 5.74
C ARG A 132 0.13 0.01 6.36
N LYS A 133 0.88 1.12 6.30
CA LYS A 133 0.41 2.42 6.82
C LYS A 133 -0.74 2.99 5.97
N ILE A 134 -0.75 2.70 4.67
CA ILE A 134 -1.85 3.06 3.77
C ILE A 134 -3.07 2.20 4.11
N VAL A 135 -2.89 0.88 4.20
CA VAL A 135 -3.97 -0.06 4.52
C VAL A 135 -4.62 0.25 5.87
N ARG A 136 -3.86 0.63 6.90
CA ARG A 136 -4.39 1.04 8.23
C ARG A 136 -5.28 2.30 8.20
N LYS A 137 -5.21 3.12 7.16
CA LYS A 137 -6.02 4.33 7.01
C LYS A 137 -7.40 4.06 6.40
N LEU A 138 -7.61 2.85 5.85
CA LEU A 138 -8.91 2.43 5.33
C LEU A 138 -9.98 2.44 6.44
N LYS A 139 -11.20 2.73 6.03
CA LYS A 139 -12.39 2.72 6.88
C LYS A 139 -13.53 2.02 6.18
N LEU A 140 -14.46 1.52 7.00
CA LEU A 140 -15.70 0.91 6.54
C LEU A 140 -16.40 1.82 5.53
N GLY A 141 -16.71 1.28 4.36
CA GLY A 141 -17.38 2.00 3.28
C GLY A 141 -16.47 2.68 2.25
N ASP A 142 -15.15 2.64 2.40
CA ASP A 142 -14.25 3.07 1.31
C ASP A 142 -14.38 2.12 0.12
N LYS A 143 -14.42 2.66 -1.11
CA LYS A 143 -14.36 1.85 -2.34
C LYS A 143 -12.91 1.71 -2.78
N VAL A 144 -12.46 0.48 -2.99
CA VAL A 144 -11.08 0.16 -3.35
C VAL A 144 -11.03 -0.86 -4.48
N ARG A 145 -9.91 -0.87 -5.20
CA ARG A 145 -9.51 -1.96 -6.10
C ARG A 145 -8.25 -2.60 -5.55
N VAL A 146 -8.27 -3.91 -5.32
CA VAL A 146 -7.14 -4.66 -4.77
C VAL A 146 -6.51 -5.53 -5.84
N TYR A 147 -5.18 -5.69 -5.76
CA TYR A 147 -4.40 -6.50 -6.68
C TYR A 147 -3.56 -7.47 -5.87
N GLY A 148 -3.64 -8.76 -6.15
CA GLY A 148 -2.85 -9.72 -5.37
C GLY A 148 -3.09 -11.18 -5.66
N GLY A 149 -2.22 -12.02 -5.11
CA GLY A 149 -2.35 -13.47 -5.17
C GLY A 149 -3.27 -14.00 -4.08
N VAL A 150 -4.19 -14.90 -4.42
CA VAL A 150 -5.10 -15.55 -3.50
C VAL A 150 -4.39 -16.73 -2.85
N LYS A 151 -4.35 -16.74 -1.52
CA LYS A 151 -3.78 -17.84 -0.75
C LYS A 151 -4.83 -18.48 0.13
N GLU A 152 -4.84 -19.80 0.06
CA GLU A 152 -5.51 -20.65 1.02
C GLU A 152 -4.50 -21.08 2.08
N LYS A 153 -4.95 -21.12 3.34
CA LYS A 153 -4.21 -21.69 4.46
C LYS A 153 -5.18 -22.49 5.30
N GLU A 154 -4.69 -23.60 5.83
CA GLU A 154 -5.40 -24.37 6.85
C GLU A 154 -5.77 -23.43 8.01
N ASP A 155 -7.01 -23.54 8.49
CA ASP A 155 -7.58 -22.73 9.58
C ASP A 155 -7.72 -21.20 9.33
N HIS A 156 -7.58 -20.75 8.09
CA HIS A 156 -7.77 -19.34 7.74
C HIS A 156 -8.70 -19.15 6.52
N PRO A 157 -9.49 -18.06 6.50
CA PRO A 157 -10.30 -17.74 5.34
C PRO A 157 -9.43 -17.45 4.13
N LEU A 158 -10.00 -17.67 2.94
CA LEU A 158 -9.38 -17.32 1.67
C LEU A 158 -8.96 -15.86 1.68
N THR A 159 -7.69 -15.58 1.37
CA THR A 159 -7.11 -14.25 1.56
C THR A 159 -6.35 -13.78 0.33
N VAL A 160 -6.60 -12.55 -0.09
CA VAL A 160 -5.83 -11.86 -1.12
C VAL A 160 -4.57 -11.23 -0.51
N ASN A 161 -3.40 -11.69 -0.94
CA ASN A 161 -2.11 -11.11 -0.59
C ASN A 161 -1.83 -9.89 -1.46
N LEU A 162 -1.96 -8.70 -0.88
CA LEU A 162 -1.87 -7.45 -1.63
C LEU A 162 -0.47 -7.18 -2.20
N GLU A 163 -0.45 -6.88 -3.49
CA GLU A 163 0.68 -6.33 -4.24
C GLU A 163 0.51 -4.82 -4.46
N LYS A 164 -0.74 -4.39 -4.70
CA LYS A 164 -1.16 -2.99 -4.87
C LYS A 164 -2.57 -2.79 -4.34
N ILE A 165 -2.93 -1.54 -4.09
CA ILE A 165 -4.30 -1.13 -3.77
C ILE A 165 -4.58 0.24 -4.38
N GLU A 166 -5.69 0.35 -5.10
CA GLU A 166 -6.23 1.62 -5.58
C GLU A 166 -7.36 2.06 -4.68
N ILE A 167 -7.29 3.32 -4.26
CA ILE A 167 -8.38 3.96 -3.53
C ILE A 167 -9.27 4.66 -4.55
N LEU A 168 -10.44 4.09 -4.84
CA LEU A 168 -11.38 4.61 -5.83
C LEU A 168 -12.28 5.70 -5.21
N ASN A 169 -12.74 5.50 -3.98
CA ASN A 169 -13.55 6.47 -3.26
C ASN A 169 -13.33 6.39 -1.76
N LEU A 170 -13.21 7.55 -1.12
CA LEU A 170 -13.06 7.68 0.32
C LEU A 170 -14.38 8.09 0.95
N LYS A 171 -14.88 7.30 1.88
CA LYS A 171 -16.06 7.67 2.67
C LYS A 171 -15.72 8.80 3.63
N THR A 172 -16.57 9.82 3.68
CA THR A 172 -16.42 10.92 4.64
C THR A 172 -16.60 10.40 6.06
N VAL A 173 -15.58 10.61 6.90
CA VAL A 173 -15.63 10.29 8.33
C VAL A 173 -15.75 11.59 9.08
N LYS A 174 -16.82 11.73 9.88
CA LYS A 174 -17.06 12.90 10.70
C LYS A 174 -16.70 12.62 12.16
N LYS A 175 -16.16 13.63 12.85
CA LYS A 175 -15.92 13.62 14.29
C LYS A 175 -16.74 14.72 14.95
N ILE A 176 -17.41 14.36 16.03
CA ILE A 176 -18.11 15.29 16.91
C ILE A 176 -17.10 15.90 17.88
N LEU A 177 -17.05 17.23 17.91
CA LEU A 177 -16.24 18.01 18.85
C LEU A 177 -17.14 18.91 19.68
N ASN A 178 -16.70 19.20 20.89
CA ASN A 178 -17.34 20.21 21.71
C ASN A 178 -17.29 21.59 21.01
N PRO A 179 -18.28 22.47 21.24
CA PRO A 179 -18.23 23.85 20.75
C PRO A 179 -17.02 24.60 21.30
N VAL A 180 -16.65 25.67 20.58
CA VAL A 180 -15.74 26.69 21.07
C VAL A 180 -16.54 27.84 21.64
N CYS A 181 -16.13 28.35 22.78
CA CYS A 181 -16.73 29.55 23.36
C CYS A 181 -16.37 30.77 22.51
N GLU A 182 -17.39 31.49 22.01
CA GLU A 182 -17.22 32.65 21.13
C GLU A 182 -16.44 33.80 21.78
N ASP A 183 -16.50 33.97 23.11
CA ASP A 183 -15.82 35.08 23.80
C ASP A 183 -14.32 34.85 24.02
N CYS A 184 -13.92 33.59 24.24
CA CYS A 184 -12.56 33.27 24.69
C CYS A 184 -11.82 32.25 23.84
N GLY A 185 -12.46 31.68 22.81
CA GLY A 185 -11.86 30.73 21.88
C GLY A 185 -11.55 29.35 22.47
N LYS A 186 -11.84 29.08 23.75
CA LYS A 186 -11.58 27.78 24.37
C LYS A 186 -12.68 26.77 24.06
N ASN A 187 -12.30 25.49 23.89
CA ASN A 187 -13.25 24.39 23.82
C ASN A 187 -14.06 24.31 25.12
N MET A 188 -15.38 24.21 25.01
CA MET A 188 -16.28 24.06 26.14
C MET A 188 -16.27 22.61 26.67
N LYS A 189 -16.56 22.42 27.95
CA LYS A 189 -16.66 21.10 28.58
C LYS A 189 -18.10 20.60 28.49
N SER A 190 -18.31 19.29 28.34
CA SER A 190 -19.66 18.70 28.42
C SER A 190 -20.15 18.72 29.87
N GLU A 191 -21.40 19.13 30.08
CA GLU A 191 -22.06 19.06 31.41
C GLU A 191 -22.75 17.71 31.66
N GLY A 192 -22.59 16.75 30.76
CA GLY A 192 -23.19 15.41 30.81
C GLY A 192 -24.17 15.17 29.65
N ARG A 193 -24.69 13.94 29.59
CA ARG A 193 -25.63 13.51 28.55
C ARG A 193 -26.85 14.45 28.53
N ASP A 194 -27.13 15.03 27.37
CA ASP A 194 -28.24 15.95 27.09
C ASP A 194 -28.28 17.24 27.94
N LYS A 195 -27.20 17.58 28.65
CA LYS A 195 -27.14 18.77 29.53
C LYS A 195 -26.47 19.99 28.91
N GLY A 196 -25.84 19.85 27.75
CA GLY A 196 -25.15 20.94 27.08
C GLY A 196 -23.66 21.04 27.38
N TYR A 197 -23.12 22.23 27.13
CA TYR A 197 -21.70 22.54 27.26
C TYR A 197 -21.50 23.80 28.09
N TYR A 198 -20.43 23.82 28.89
CA TYR A 198 -20.07 24.93 29.76
C TYR A 198 -18.65 25.43 29.48
N CYS A 199 -18.49 26.75 29.44
CA CYS A 199 -17.19 27.40 29.36
C CYS A 199 -16.65 27.70 30.75
N GLU A 200 -15.59 26.98 31.14
CA GLU A 200 -14.93 27.16 32.43
C GLU A 200 -14.35 28.55 32.68
N LYS A 201 -13.98 29.28 31.61
CA LYS A 201 -13.40 30.62 31.72
C LYS A 201 -14.46 31.73 31.81
N CYS A 202 -15.53 31.63 31.02
CA CYS A 202 -16.50 32.72 30.86
C CYS A 202 -17.83 32.45 31.58
N GLY A 203 -18.06 31.24 32.08
CA GLY A 203 -19.32 30.85 32.73
C GLY A 203 -20.48 30.57 31.78
N LYS A 204 -20.33 30.85 30.47
CA LYS A 204 -21.37 30.64 29.45
C LYS A 204 -21.73 29.17 29.30
N ARG A 205 -23.01 28.92 29.03
CA ARG A 205 -23.55 27.59 28.69
C ARG A 205 -24.13 27.59 27.29
N LEU A 206 -23.98 26.48 26.60
CA LEU A 206 -24.59 26.19 25.31
C LEU A 206 -25.46 24.93 25.40
N PRO A 207 -26.53 24.83 24.60
CA PRO A 207 -27.34 23.61 24.51
C PRO A 207 -26.57 22.37 24.04
N SER A 208 -27.16 21.18 24.21
CA SER A 208 -26.54 19.88 23.88
C SER A 208 -26.32 19.64 22.39
N ASP A 209 -27.05 20.32 21.51
CA ASP A 209 -26.92 20.25 20.05
C ASP A 209 -25.83 21.18 19.50
N SER A 210 -25.20 21.99 20.35
CA SER A 210 -24.16 22.95 19.95
C SER A 210 -22.80 22.30 19.64
N PHE A 211 -22.77 20.99 19.40
CA PHE A 211 -21.57 20.30 18.98
C PHE A 211 -21.17 20.72 17.55
N ARG A 212 -19.91 20.51 17.22
CA ARG A 212 -19.38 20.75 15.88
C ARG A 212 -19.06 19.42 15.23
N GLU A 213 -19.54 19.22 14.01
CA GLU A 213 -19.06 18.14 13.17
C GLU A 213 -17.90 18.64 12.32
N ILE A 214 -16.78 17.93 12.36
CA ILE A 214 -15.67 18.18 11.44
C ILE A 214 -15.38 16.92 10.64
N GLU A 215 -15.00 17.08 9.39
CA GLU A 215 -14.46 15.98 8.59
C GLU A 215 -13.05 15.65 9.07
N VAL A 216 -12.78 14.36 9.21
CA VAL A 216 -11.46 13.86 9.60
C VAL A 216 -10.62 13.69 8.34
N ASP A 217 -9.57 14.49 8.20
CA ASP A 217 -8.54 14.24 7.19
C ASP A 217 -7.76 12.97 7.58
N ARG A 218 -7.87 11.94 6.74
CA ARG A 218 -7.23 10.64 6.93
C ARG A 218 -5.82 10.58 6.34
N GLN A 219 -5.36 11.66 5.71
CA GLN A 219 -4.10 11.71 4.96
C GLN A 219 -4.00 10.54 3.97
N LEU A 220 -5.12 10.24 3.30
CA LEU A 220 -5.26 9.18 2.32
C LEU A 220 -5.89 9.81 1.09
N GLU A 221 -5.28 9.58 -0.07
CA GLU A 221 -5.73 10.13 -1.36
C GLU A 221 -6.29 9.01 -2.24
N THR A 222 -7.22 9.37 -3.14
CA THR A 222 -7.75 8.49 -4.18
C THR A 222 -6.72 8.29 -5.29
N LYS A 223 -5.89 7.26 -5.14
CA LYS A 223 -4.84 6.89 -6.10
C LYS A 223 -4.43 5.42 -5.92
N LEU A 224 -3.59 4.94 -6.82
CA LEU A 224 -2.94 3.64 -6.72
C LEU A 224 -1.72 3.73 -5.79
N TYR A 225 -1.62 2.77 -4.88
CA TYR A 225 -0.49 2.55 -3.99
C TYR A 225 0.09 1.17 -4.25
N GLU A 226 1.41 1.04 -4.13
CA GLU A 226 2.12 -0.23 -4.31
C GLU A 226 2.99 -0.57 -3.11
N VAL A 227 3.35 -1.86 -3.02
CA VAL A 227 4.37 -2.33 -2.09
C VAL A 227 5.77 -1.77 -2.44
N PRO A 228 6.67 -1.59 -1.45
CA PRO A 228 8.03 -1.15 -1.71
C PRO A 228 8.85 -2.17 -2.53
N PRO A 229 9.96 -1.75 -3.17
CA PRO A 229 10.79 -2.63 -3.98
C PRO A 229 11.25 -3.93 -3.33
N HIS A 230 11.58 -3.92 -2.03
CA HIS A 230 11.97 -5.16 -1.33
C HIS A 230 10.85 -6.21 -1.24
N ALA A 231 9.60 -5.76 -1.25
CA ALA A 231 8.41 -6.61 -1.14
C ALA A 231 7.75 -6.91 -2.50
N ARG A 232 8.25 -6.33 -3.60
CA ARG A 232 7.62 -6.48 -4.91
C ARG A 232 7.89 -7.88 -5.48
N ARG A 233 6.83 -8.52 -5.99
CA ARG A 233 6.92 -9.82 -6.66
C ARG A 233 7.43 -9.63 -8.10
N HIS A 234 7.92 -10.70 -8.71
CA HIS A 234 8.54 -10.64 -10.04
C HIS A 234 7.64 -10.05 -11.13
N LEU A 235 6.34 -10.39 -11.11
CA LEU A 235 5.40 -10.00 -12.17
C LEU A 235 4.68 -8.68 -11.90
N SER A 236 4.62 -8.22 -10.65
CA SER A 236 3.90 -6.99 -10.28
C SER A 236 4.48 -5.78 -11.01
N LYS A 237 3.71 -5.15 -11.90
CA LYS A 237 4.09 -3.92 -12.59
C LYS A 237 4.17 -2.78 -11.55
N PRO A 238 5.33 -2.11 -11.42
CA PRO A 238 5.48 -1.00 -10.49
C PRO A 238 4.81 0.26 -11.02
N LEU A 239 4.44 1.18 -10.12
CA LEU A 239 3.75 2.43 -10.48
C LEU A 239 4.51 3.26 -11.52
N ILE A 240 5.84 3.26 -11.45
CA ILE A 240 6.68 4.01 -12.39
C ILE A 240 6.48 3.59 -13.85
N ARG A 241 6.03 2.35 -14.09
CA ARG A 241 5.73 1.81 -15.43
C ARG A 241 4.28 1.98 -15.85
N MET A 242 3.43 2.55 -15.01
CA MET A 242 1.99 2.73 -15.26
C MET A 242 1.64 4.16 -15.68
N ALA A 243 2.59 5.08 -15.63
CA ALA A 243 2.35 6.50 -15.87
C ALA A 243 2.09 6.86 -17.36
N GLU A 244 2.13 5.88 -18.27
CA GLU A 244 2.04 6.10 -19.72
C GLU A 244 0.89 5.32 -20.41
N ASP A 245 -0.04 4.72 -19.65
CA ASP A 245 -1.23 4.06 -20.23
C ASP A 245 -2.52 4.89 -20.01
#